data_AF-A0A2G9TCQ3-F1
#
_entry.id   AF-A0A2G9TCQ3-F1
#
_cell.length_a   1.000
_cell.length_b   1.000
_cell.length_c   1.000
_cell.angle_alpha   90.00
_cell.angle_beta   90.00
_cell.angle_gamma   90.00
#
_symmetry.space_group_name_H-M   'P 1'
#
loop_
_entity.id
_entity.type
_entity.pdbx_description
1 polymer ?
#
loop_
_entity_poly.entity_id
_entity_poly.type
_entity_poly.pdbx_seq_one_letter_code
_entity_poly.pdbx_strand_id
1 'polypeptide(L)'
;MKYVEEVVQMMGDTPRIPSEEERRNFVFKPEDYRDAVVMPWYRNIEQPVFYYVAEILENLTPSSPFPDEEYSSFNEYFIKKYNLEIYDQKQNLLDVDFTSK
;
A
#
# COMPACT_ATOMS: atom_id res chain seq x y z
N MET A 1 17.17 15.94 -19.25
CA MET A 1 16.59 14.58 -19.32
C MET A 1 15.19 14.70 -18.75
N LYS A 2 14.19 15.08 -19.56
CA LYS A 2 12.87 15.50 -19.03
C LYS A 2 12.19 14.46 -18.13
N TYR A 3 12.29 13.18 -18.49
CA TYR A 3 11.69 12.09 -17.73
C TYR A 3 12.27 11.94 -16.31
N VAL A 4 13.58 12.13 -16.16
CA VAL A 4 14.25 12.00 -14.85
C VAL A 4 13.94 13.21 -13.97
N GLU A 5 13.90 14.41 -14.56
CA GLU A 5 13.55 15.65 -13.85
C GLU A 5 12.09 15.65 -13.36
N GLU A 6 11.14 15.15 -14.17
CA GLU A 6 9.72 15.02 -13.81
C GLU A 6 9.49 13.99 -12.71
N VAL A 7 10.16 12.83 -12.77
CA VAL A 7 10.08 11.80 -11.71
C VAL A 7 10.65 12.33 -10.38
N VAL A 8 11.76 13.08 -10.42
CA VAL A 8 12.36 13.68 -9.22
C VAL A 8 11.46 14.77 -8.62
N GLN A 9 10.76 15.57 -9.43
CA GLN A 9 9.78 16.54 -8.92
C GLN A 9 8.58 15.85 -8.25
N MET A 10 8.08 14.74 -8.82
CA MET A 10 6.99 13.96 -8.21
C MET A 10 7.40 13.29 -6.89
N MET A 11 8.68 12.93 -6.72
CA MET A 11 9.20 12.38 -5.46
C MET A 11 9.20 13.39 -4.30
N GLY A 12 9.23 14.71 -4.59
CA GLY A 12 9.20 15.76 -3.56
C GLY A 12 7.90 15.80 -2.74
N ASP A 13 6.80 15.30 -3.30
CA ASP A 13 5.47 15.26 -2.66
C ASP A 13 5.11 13.86 -2.12
N THR A 14 6.10 12.97 -1.96
CA THR A 14 5.88 11.61 -1.46
C THR A 14 6.32 11.41 0.00
N PRO A 15 5.53 10.70 0.83
CA PRO A 15 4.27 10.05 0.48
C PRO A 15 3.09 11.02 0.47
N ARG A 16 2.31 11.00 -0.61
CA ARG A 16 1.00 11.66 -0.65
C ARG A 16 0.07 10.91 0.28
N ILE A 17 -0.38 11.58 1.35
CA ILE A 17 -1.39 11.04 2.27
C ILE A 17 -2.76 11.26 1.62
N PRO A 18 -3.50 10.20 1.26
CA PRO A 18 -4.82 10.34 0.67
C PRO A 18 -5.82 10.86 1.72
N SER A 19 -6.77 11.68 1.27
CA SER A 19 -7.92 12.10 2.07
C SER A 19 -8.87 10.93 2.36
N GLU A 20 -9.73 11.07 3.37
CA GLU A 20 -10.75 10.06 3.69
C GLU A 20 -11.69 9.76 2.52
N GLU A 21 -12.07 10.78 1.74
CA GLU A 21 -12.95 10.61 0.59
C GLU A 21 -12.26 9.78 -0.51
N GLU A 22 -10.99 10.07 -0.82
CA GLU A 22 -10.20 9.30 -1.77
C GLU A 22 -10.04 7.85 -1.31
N ARG A 23 -9.80 7.62 -0.02
CA ARG A 23 -9.71 6.27 0.54
C ARG A 23 -11.03 5.50 0.41
N ARG A 24 -12.17 6.14 0.67
CA ARG A 24 -13.50 5.50 0.58
C ARG A 24 -13.91 5.18 -0.86
N ASN A 25 -13.47 6.00 -1.81
CA ASN A 25 -13.74 5.81 -3.23
C ASN A 25 -12.66 4.98 -3.94
N PHE A 26 -11.62 4.54 -3.24
CA PHE A 26 -10.58 3.69 -3.79
C PHE A 26 -11.16 2.37 -4.26
N VAL A 27 -10.79 1.95 -5.47
CA VAL A 27 -11.13 0.66 -6.05
C VAL A 27 -9.84 0.02 -6.50
N PHE A 28 -9.54 -1.16 -5.96
CA PHE A 28 -8.34 -1.88 -6.33
C PHE A 28 -8.40 -2.37 -7.78
N LYS A 29 -7.33 -2.10 -8.53
CA LYS A 29 -7.15 -2.55 -9.90
C LYS A 29 -5.82 -3.28 -10.02
N PRO A 30 -5.80 -4.60 -10.21
CA PRO A 30 -4.56 -5.38 -10.25
C PRO A 30 -3.54 -4.87 -11.30
N GLU A 31 -4.03 -4.33 -12.42
CA GLU A 31 -3.21 -3.77 -13.50
C GLU A 31 -2.33 -2.59 -13.06
N ASP A 32 -2.77 -1.79 -12.08
CA ASP A 32 -2.00 -0.65 -11.56
C ASP A 32 -0.82 -1.08 -10.66
N TYR A 33 -0.79 -2.36 -10.23
CA TYR A 33 0.19 -2.89 -9.30
C TYR A 33 1.13 -3.94 -9.92
N ARG A 34 0.93 -4.31 -11.19
CA ARG A 34 1.87 -5.18 -11.92
C ARG A 34 3.15 -4.42 -12.25
N ASP A 35 4.30 -5.01 -11.94
CA ASP A 35 5.63 -4.41 -12.12
C ASP A 35 5.77 -3.03 -11.44
N ALA A 36 5.02 -2.80 -10.36
CA ALA A 36 4.97 -1.53 -9.66
C ALA A 36 5.94 -1.47 -8.48
N VAL A 37 6.36 -0.25 -8.13
CA VAL A 37 6.99 0.06 -6.85
C VAL A 37 5.99 0.83 -6.00
N VAL A 38 5.76 0.35 -4.77
CA VAL A 38 4.82 0.92 -3.82
C VAL A 38 5.53 1.40 -2.56
N MET A 39 4.91 2.34 -1.86
CA MET A 39 5.37 2.82 -0.55
C MET A 39 4.17 2.95 0.40
N PRO A 40 4.34 2.66 1.70
CA PRO A 40 3.29 2.89 2.67
C PRO A 40 3.14 4.39 2.96
N TRP A 41 1.94 4.94 2.77
CA TRP A 41 1.65 6.34 3.10
C TRP A 41 1.34 6.58 4.58
N TYR A 42 1.20 5.52 5.37
CA TYR A 42 0.75 5.57 6.77
C TYR A 42 1.89 5.47 7.81
N ARG A 43 3.13 5.23 7.37
CA ARG A 43 4.30 5.11 8.26
C ARG A 43 5.57 5.57 7.56
N ASN A 44 6.62 5.84 8.35
CA ASN A 44 7.95 6.18 7.84
C ASN A 44 7.92 7.38 6.86
N ILE A 45 7.09 8.39 7.15
CA ILE A 45 6.84 9.53 6.25
C ILE A 45 8.11 10.31 5.94
N GLU A 46 8.98 10.51 6.94
CA GLU A 46 10.25 11.23 6.76
C GLU A 46 11.31 10.42 6.02
N GLN A 47 11.21 9.09 6.02
CA GLN A 47 12.15 8.18 5.36
C GLN A 47 11.37 7.04 4.69
N PRO A 48 10.75 7.31 3.53
CA PRO A 48 9.90 6.35 2.85
C PRO A 48 10.68 5.10 2.45
N VAL A 49 10.06 3.94 2.64
CA VAL A 49 10.60 2.65 2.17
C VAL A 49 9.82 2.23 0.95
N PHE A 50 10.55 1.89 -0.10
CA PHE A 50 10.00 1.45 -1.39
C PHE A 50 10.04 -0.08 -1.49
N TYR A 51 8.94 -0.66 -1.94
CA TYR A 51 8.79 -2.09 -2.12
C TYR A 51 8.39 -2.41 -3.56
N TYR A 52 8.96 -3.47 -4.11
CA TYR A 52 8.58 -3.98 -5.43
C TYR A 52 7.42 -4.95 -5.24
N VAL A 53 6.37 -4.82 -6.05
CA VAL A 53 5.26 -5.78 -6.05
C VAL A 53 5.70 -7.05 -6.79
N ALA A 54 5.99 -8.11 -6.04
CA ALA A 54 6.41 -9.39 -6.59
C ALA A 54 5.23 -10.20 -7.11
N GLU A 55 4.12 -10.22 -6.35
CA GLU A 55 2.91 -10.97 -6.68
C GLU A 55 1.65 -10.26 -6.17
N ILE A 56 0.53 -10.44 -6.88
CA ILE A 56 -0.81 -10.05 -6.42
C ILE A 56 -1.50 -11.30 -5.90
N LEU A 57 -1.83 -11.32 -4.60
CA LEU A 57 -2.38 -12.48 -3.91
C LEU A 57 -3.90 -12.52 -4.08
N GLU A 58 -4.37 -13.13 -5.18
CA GLU A 58 -5.79 -13.15 -5.56
C GLU A 58 -6.72 -13.84 -4.52
N ASN A 59 -6.15 -14.74 -3.70
CA ASN A 59 -6.89 -15.50 -2.68
C ASN A 59 -6.97 -14.79 -1.32
N LEU A 60 -6.29 -13.66 -1.14
CA LEU A 60 -6.26 -12.92 0.12
C LEU A 60 -6.91 -11.55 -0.03
N THR A 61 -7.62 -11.13 1.01
CA THR A 61 -8.29 -9.84 1.11
C THR A 61 -8.02 -9.21 2.48
N PRO A 62 -8.42 -7.96 2.73
CA PRO A 62 -8.28 -7.33 4.05
C PRO A 62 -8.94 -8.11 5.20
N SER A 63 -9.94 -8.94 4.90
CA SER A 63 -10.62 -9.79 5.90
C SER A 63 -9.92 -11.14 6.12
N SER A 64 -8.88 -11.48 5.36
CA SER A 64 -8.11 -12.71 5.56
C SER A 64 -7.37 -12.70 6.90
N PRO A 65 -7.10 -13.89 7.49
CA PRO A 65 -6.37 -14.00 8.76
C PRO A 65 -5.02 -13.30 8.74
N PHE A 66 -4.72 -12.53 9.78
CA PHE A 66 -3.40 -11.93 9.95
C PHE A 66 -2.42 -12.97 10.51
N PRO A 67 -1.12 -12.91 10.18
CA PRO A 67 -0.14 -13.89 10.67
C PRO A 67 0.10 -13.88 12.19
N ASP A 68 -0.23 -12.78 12.86
CA ASP A 68 -0.10 -12.61 14.30
C ASP A 68 -1.46 -12.84 14.98
N GLU A 69 -1.51 -13.75 15.97
CA GLU A 69 -2.71 -14.17 16.68
C GLU A 69 -3.41 -13.03 17.45
N GLU A 70 -2.73 -11.89 17.69
CA GLU A 70 -3.33 -10.71 18.30
C GLU A 70 -4.38 -10.03 17.39
N TYR A 71 -4.32 -10.29 16.08
CA TYR A 71 -5.21 -9.69 15.07
C TYR A 71 -5.90 -10.79 14.27
N SER A 72 -7.23 -10.74 14.21
CA SER A 72 -8.05 -11.66 13.43
C SER A 72 -7.91 -11.47 11.92
N SER A 73 -7.55 -10.26 11.46
CA SER A 73 -7.44 -9.94 10.03
C SER A 73 -6.49 -8.78 9.75
N PHE A 74 -6.10 -8.62 8.48
CA PHE A 74 -5.31 -7.47 8.03
C PHE A 74 -6.04 -6.14 8.33
N ASN A 75 -7.34 -6.07 8.09
CA ASN A 75 -8.13 -4.86 8.38
C ASN A 75 -8.13 -4.53 9.88
N GLU A 76 -8.28 -5.53 10.75
CA GLU A 76 -8.21 -5.31 12.20
C GLU A 76 -6.83 -4.80 12.64
N TYR A 77 -5.76 -5.35 12.06
CA TYR A 77 -4.40 -4.87 12.31
C TYR A 77 -4.26 -3.38 11.99
N PHE A 78 -4.73 -2.93 10.81
CA PHE A 78 -4.65 -1.52 10.42
C PHE A 78 -5.52 -0.61 11.30
N ILE A 79 -6.71 -1.07 11.70
CA ILE A 79 -7.59 -0.33 12.62
C ILE A 79 -6.94 -0.19 13.99
N LYS A 80 -6.50 -1.29 14.61
CA LYS A 80 -5.94 -1.26 15.98
C LYS A 80 -4.63 -0.51 16.06
N LYS A 81 -3.73 -0.71 15.09
CA LYS A 81 -2.35 -0.19 15.17
C LYS A 81 -2.22 1.24 14.64
N TYR A 82 -3.01 1.60 13.63
CA TYR A 82 -2.87 2.89 12.94
C TYR A 82 -4.16 3.72 12.93
N ASN A 83 -5.26 3.21 13.47
CA ASN A 83 -6.59 3.82 13.37
C ASN A 83 -7.01 4.04 11.90
N LEU A 84 -6.69 3.07 11.04
CA LEU A 84 -6.98 3.11 9.60
C LEU A 84 -7.85 1.93 9.20
N GLU A 85 -9.04 2.23 8.65
CA GLU A 85 -9.88 1.23 7.99
C GLU A 85 -9.48 1.07 6.52
N ILE A 86 -9.41 -0.16 6.04
CA ILE A 86 -9.29 -0.47 4.62
C ILE A 86 -10.71 -0.50 4.06
N TYR A 87 -11.11 0.43 3.20
CA TYR A 87 -12.52 0.50 2.76
C TYR A 87 -12.86 -0.53 1.67
N ASP A 88 -11.99 -0.74 0.70
CA ASP A 88 -12.17 -1.80 -0.29
C ASP A 88 -11.82 -3.17 0.31
N GLN A 89 -12.80 -3.81 0.94
CA GLN A 89 -12.68 -5.13 1.57
C GLN A 89 -12.52 -6.29 0.57
N LYS A 90 -12.65 -6.02 -0.73
CA LYS A 90 -12.48 -7.03 -1.80
C LYS A 90 -11.13 -6.92 -2.50
N GLN A 91 -10.33 -5.90 -2.19
CA GLN A 91 -9.00 -5.75 -2.79
C GLN A 91 -8.13 -6.96 -2.51
N ASN A 92 -7.25 -7.28 -3.46
CA ASN A 92 -6.24 -8.31 -3.26
C ASN A 92 -5.07 -7.74 -2.46
N LEU A 93 -4.41 -8.60 -1.68
CA LEU A 93 -3.16 -8.22 -1.01
C LEU A 93 -1.99 -8.28 -2.00
N LEU A 94 -0.94 -7.53 -1.70
CA LEU A 94 0.30 -7.51 -2.48
C LEU A 94 1.37 -8.24 -1.69
N ASP A 95 2.04 -9.19 -2.34
CA ASP A 95 3.33 -9.69 -1.86
C ASP A 95 4.42 -8.76 -2.35
N VAL A 96 5.29 -8.32 -1.44
CA VAL A 96 6.24 -7.25 -1.74
C VAL A 96 7.63 -7.56 -1.25
N ASP A 97 8.61 -7.27 -2.09
CA ASP A 97 10.03 -7.42 -1.80
C ASP A 97 10.68 -6.06 -1.52
N PHE A 98 11.72 -6.05 -0.69
CA PHE A 98 12.56 -4.87 -0.54
C PHE A 98 13.25 -4.56 -1.88
N THR A 99 13.10 -3.32 -2.34
CA THR A 99 13.87 -2.81 -3.48
C THR A 99 15.33 -2.57 -3.07
N SER A 100 16.07 -3.60 -2.67
CA SER A 100 17.52 -3.50 -2.43
C SER A 100 18.24 -4.85 -2.45
N LYS A 101 18.96 -5.09 -3.54
CA LYS A 101 20.40 -5.37 -3.47
C LYS A 101 21.14 -4.36 -4.32
#